data_AF-A0A9Q1LFI2-F1
#
_entry.id   AF-A0A9Q1LFI2-F1
#
_cell.length_a   1.000
_cell.length_b   1.000
_cell.length_c   1.000
_cell.angle_alpha   90.00
_cell.angle_beta   90.00
_cell.angle_gamma   90.00
#
_symmetry.space_group_name_H-M   'P 1'
#
loop_
_entity.id
_entity.type
_entity.pdbx_description
1 polymer ?
#
loop_
_entity_poly.entity_id
_entity_poly.type
_entity_poly.pdbx_seq_one_letter_code
_entity_poly.pdbx_strand_id
1 'polypeptide(L)'
;MSSIGITMPIPELASRIESICEEVERADWFSIISRLWPNAKYVYSIMTDSMQPYFNKLRHYAGDLPLVSADYGSTESWIGLNVEPSSPPEKVTFAVITTFSYFEFIPLHRSKSQSYNNNLKDGNLVTTNDFIEDGPVPLSQVKIGQEYELVLTTFTGLYRYRLRDVVEVAGFHKKTPKLNFICRRKLILTVNIDKNTEQNLQLVVEKGSQILSKSRAELVDFTSHANVAKRPGHYVIYWEIKGDVEEKVLGECCREMDASFVDHGYVLVLYCTL
;
A
#
# COMPACT_ATOMS: atom_id res chain seq x y z
N MET A 1 26.34 -16.32 28.44
CA MET A 1 25.97 -17.03 27.20
C MET A 1 26.94 -16.60 26.13
N SER A 2 27.91 -17.46 25.84
CA SER A 2 29.00 -17.22 24.89
C SER A 2 28.47 -17.22 23.45
N SER A 3 28.77 -16.18 22.70
CA SER A 3 28.46 -15.97 21.28
C SER A 3 29.31 -16.85 20.32
N ILE A 4 29.70 -18.03 20.77
CA ILE A 4 30.57 -18.93 20.01
C ILE A 4 29.70 -19.75 19.05
N GLY A 5 29.74 -19.42 17.75
CA GLY A 5 29.30 -20.34 16.70
C GLY A 5 28.62 -19.76 15.45
N ILE A 6 28.25 -18.47 15.41
CA ILE A 6 27.44 -17.93 14.29
C ILE A 6 28.31 -17.50 13.09
N THR A 7 29.58 -17.18 13.30
CA THR A 7 30.49 -16.63 12.26
C THR A 7 31.69 -17.52 11.95
N MET A 8 31.64 -18.80 12.33
CA MET A 8 32.70 -19.74 11.98
C MET A 8 32.70 -19.99 10.45
N PRO A 9 33.87 -20.13 9.81
CA PRO A 9 33.93 -20.50 8.39
C PRO A 9 33.34 -21.90 8.19
N ILE A 10 32.31 -22.00 7.35
CA ILE A 10 31.69 -23.29 6.96
C ILE A 10 31.77 -23.40 5.42
N PRO A 11 32.89 -23.86 4.85
CA PRO A 11 33.10 -23.90 3.40
C PRO A 11 32.05 -24.75 2.66
N GLU A 12 31.62 -25.87 3.25
CA GLU A 12 30.59 -26.74 2.66
C GLU A 12 29.25 -26.02 2.50
N LEU A 13 28.87 -25.19 3.46
CA LEU A 13 27.65 -24.37 3.38
C LEU A 13 27.79 -23.30 2.31
N ALA A 14 28.95 -22.64 2.22
CA ALA A 14 29.22 -21.64 1.19
C ALA A 14 29.10 -22.25 -0.21
N SER A 15 29.79 -23.37 -0.49
CA SER A 15 29.70 -24.07 -1.78
C SER A 15 28.29 -24.55 -2.10
N ARG A 16 27.52 -24.99 -1.09
CA ARG A 16 26.11 -25.36 -1.28
C ARG A 16 25.24 -24.16 -1.67
N ILE A 17 25.40 -23.02 -1.00
CA ILE A 17 24.66 -21.80 -1.31
C ILE A 17 25.03 -21.30 -2.71
N GLU A 18 26.32 -21.28 -3.04
CA GLU A 18 26.81 -20.91 -4.38
C GLU A 18 26.19 -21.77 -5.46
N SER A 19 26.23 -23.10 -5.32
CA SER A 19 25.61 -24.02 -6.27
C SER A 19 24.09 -23.81 -6.41
N ILE A 20 23.38 -23.50 -5.33
CA ILE A 20 21.94 -23.19 -5.39
C ILE A 20 21.72 -21.89 -6.17
N CYS A 21 22.49 -20.84 -5.88
CA CYS A 21 22.41 -19.54 -6.55
C CYS A 21 22.70 -19.66 -8.05
N GLU A 22 23.71 -20.43 -8.46
CA GLU A 22 24.01 -20.66 -9.87
C GLU A 22 22.89 -21.42 -10.60
N GLU A 23 22.21 -22.35 -9.92
CA GLU A 23 21.09 -23.11 -10.49
C GLU A 23 19.87 -22.22 -10.70
N VAL A 24 19.47 -21.49 -9.66
CA VAL A 24 18.27 -20.62 -9.69
C VAL A 24 18.47 -19.33 -10.47
N GLU A 25 19.69 -18.82 -10.64
CA GLU A 25 19.97 -17.66 -11.49
C GLU A 25 19.50 -17.91 -12.93
N ARG A 26 19.66 -19.14 -13.43
CA ARG A 26 19.16 -19.56 -14.76
C ARG A 26 17.63 -19.62 -14.83
N ALA A 27 16.96 -19.71 -13.69
CA ALA A 27 15.51 -19.71 -13.55
C ALA A 27 14.98 -18.36 -13.04
N ASP A 28 15.74 -17.28 -13.24
CA ASP A 28 15.39 -15.92 -12.79
C ASP A 28 15.07 -15.85 -11.30
N TRP A 29 15.78 -16.62 -10.46
CA TRP A 29 15.61 -16.65 -9.01
C TRP A 29 14.23 -17.15 -8.53
N PHE A 30 13.46 -17.80 -9.39
CA PHE A 30 12.16 -18.36 -9.03
C PHE A 30 12.28 -19.34 -7.85
N SER A 31 11.41 -19.19 -6.84
CA SER A 31 11.34 -20.06 -5.66
C SER A 31 12.64 -20.15 -4.85
N ILE A 32 13.51 -19.13 -4.92
CA ILE A 32 14.79 -19.10 -4.19
C ILE A 32 14.64 -19.34 -2.68
N ILE A 33 13.55 -18.83 -2.07
CA ILE A 33 13.36 -18.92 -0.61
C ILE A 33 13.27 -20.39 -0.17
N SER A 34 12.49 -21.21 -0.88
CA SER A 34 12.38 -22.63 -0.56
C SER A 34 13.65 -23.43 -0.90
N ARG A 35 14.49 -22.94 -1.82
CA ARG A 35 15.78 -23.59 -2.17
C ARG A 35 16.83 -23.36 -1.10
N LEU A 36 17.00 -22.11 -0.65
CA LEU A 36 17.94 -21.75 0.41
C LEU A 36 17.46 -22.21 1.78
N TRP A 37 16.16 -22.07 2.05
CA TRP A 37 15.53 -22.45 3.31
C TRP A 37 14.46 -23.54 3.07
N PRO A 38 14.86 -24.81 2.85
CA PRO A 38 13.92 -25.89 2.51
C PRO A 38 12.93 -26.23 3.62
N ASN A 39 13.20 -25.81 4.85
CA ASN A 39 12.30 -25.99 5.99
C ASN A 39 11.35 -24.79 6.21
N ALA A 40 11.45 -23.72 5.40
CA ALA A 40 10.54 -22.59 5.47
C ALA A 40 9.10 -23.05 5.28
N LYS A 41 8.18 -22.51 6.08
CA LYS A 41 6.76 -22.89 6.06
C LYS A 41 5.86 -21.81 5.47
N TYR A 42 6.27 -20.56 5.57
CA TYR A 42 5.58 -19.39 5.04
C TYR A 42 6.55 -18.21 5.00
N VAL A 43 6.22 -17.20 4.21
CA VAL A 43 6.87 -15.88 4.23
C VAL A 43 5.98 -14.94 5.02
N TYR A 44 6.55 -14.30 6.04
CA TYR A 44 5.85 -13.36 6.90
C TYR A 44 6.27 -11.94 6.57
N SER A 45 5.31 -11.11 6.17
CA SER A 45 5.51 -9.68 5.93
C SER A 45 4.16 -8.96 5.94
N ILE A 46 4.19 -7.63 6.11
CA ILE A 46 3.05 -6.78 5.81
C ILE A 46 2.85 -6.78 4.30
N MET A 47 1.63 -7.11 3.89
CA MET A 47 1.26 -7.32 2.49
C MET A 47 -0.10 -6.69 2.22
N THR A 48 -0.34 -5.48 2.72
CA THR A 48 -1.61 -4.78 2.53
C THR A 48 -1.39 -3.42 1.89
N ASP A 49 -2.43 -2.89 1.21
CA ASP A 49 -2.45 -1.56 0.58
C ASP A 49 -1.21 -1.24 -0.25
N SER A 50 -0.35 -0.34 0.20
CA SER A 50 0.86 0.09 -0.52
C SER A 50 1.87 -1.02 -0.77
N MET A 51 1.76 -2.15 -0.07
CA MET A 51 2.62 -3.32 -0.30
C MET A 51 2.10 -4.28 -1.37
N GLN A 52 0.87 -4.09 -1.87
CA GLN A 52 0.30 -4.91 -2.97
C GLN A 52 1.16 -5.00 -4.24
N PRO A 53 1.85 -3.95 -4.70
CA PRO A 53 2.69 -4.01 -5.91
C PRO A 53 3.81 -5.05 -5.82
N TYR A 54 4.28 -5.33 -4.61
CA TYR A 54 5.35 -6.29 -4.36
C TYR A 54 4.87 -7.75 -4.41
N PHE A 55 3.55 -8.01 -4.48
CA PHE A 55 3.01 -9.37 -4.43
C PHE A 55 3.55 -10.27 -5.51
N ASN A 56 3.65 -9.76 -6.75
CA ASN A 56 4.12 -10.57 -7.88
C ASN A 56 5.59 -10.99 -7.68
N LYS A 57 6.44 -10.05 -7.24
CA LYS A 57 7.85 -10.33 -6.93
C LYS A 57 7.98 -11.29 -5.74
N LEU A 58 7.22 -11.05 -4.67
CA LEU A 58 7.22 -11.93 -3.49
C LEU A 58 6.76 -13.34 -3.85
N ARG A 59 5.69 -13.50 -4.63
CA ARG A 59 5.22 -14.80 -5.12
C ARG A 59 6.26 -15.50 -5.98
N HIS A 60 6.96 -14.75 -6.84
CA HIS A 60 8.02 -15.29 -7.68
C HIS A 60 9.17 -15.89 -6.84
N TYR A 61 9.66 -15.17 -5.84
CA TYR A 61 10.74 -15.66 -4.98
C TYR A 61 10.30 -16.71 -3.94
N ALA A 62 9.05 -16.61 -3.46
CA ALA A 62 8.47 -17.54 -2.50
C ALA A 62 8.06 -18.87 -3.14
N GLY A 63 7.76 -18.88 -4.44
CA GLY A 63 7.21 -20.04 -5.14
C GLY A 63 5.88 -20.47 -4.51
N ASP A 64 5.81 -21.70 -4.04
CA ASP A 64 4.61 -22.28 -3.41
C ASP A 64 4.46 -21.94 -1.91
N LEU A 65 5.40 -21.19 -1.33
CA LEU A 65 5.32 -20.84 0.09
C LEU A 65 4.14 -19.90 0.35
N PRO A 66 3.28 -20.20 1.35
CA PRO A 66 2.22 -19.29 1.77
C PRO A 66 2.76 -17.93 2.18
N LEU A 67 2.09 -16.88 1.71
CA LEU A 67 2.36 -15.49 2.06
C LEU A 67 1.41 -15.07 3.19
N VAL A 68 1.95 -14.69 4.35
CA VAL A 68 1.17 -14.45 5.57
C VAL A 68 1.41 -13.04 6.10
N SER A 69 0.35 -12.24 6.15
CA SER A 69 0.30 -10.97 6.90
C SER A 69 -0.43 -11.23 8.22
N ALA A 70 0.27 -11.12 9.36
CA ALA A 70 -0.27 -11.60 10.64
C ALA A 70 -0.91 -10.49 11.49
N ASP A 71 -0.52 -9.25 11.32
CA ASP A 71 -0.76 -8.19 12.29
C ASP A 71 -1.01 -6.85 11.61
N TYR A 72 -1.84 -6.04 12.27
CA TYR A 72 -2.13 -4.67 11.92
C TYR A 72 -1.88 -3.79 13.14
N GLY A 73 -0.98 -2.83 12.99
CA GLY A 73 -0.56 -1.94 14.06
C GLY A 73 0.02 -0.63 13.53
N SER A 74 0.31 0.24 14.48
CA SER A 74 0.87 1.57 14.27
C SER A 74 1.82 1.89 15.42
N THR A 75 2.60 2.97 15.30
CA THR A 75 3.45 3.45 16.40
C THR A 75 2.62 3.83 17.63
N GLU A 76 1.38 4.28 17.42
CA GLU A 76 0.45 4.70 18.45
C GLU A 76 -0.15 3.51 19.22
N SER A 77 -0.45 2.41 18.52
CA SER A 77 -0.96 1.18 19.13
C SER A 77 -0.99 -0.02 18.17
N TRP A 78 -0.93 -1.22 18.73
CA TRP A 78 -1.35 -2.45 18.06
C TRP A 78 -2.88 -2.48 17.92
N ILE A 79 -3.40 -2.96 16.79
CA ILE A 79 -4.83 -2.85 16.49
C ILE A 79 -5.48 -4.22 16.39
N GLY A 80 -4.95 -5.09 15.52
CA GLY A 80 -5.58 -6.37 15.23
C GLY A 80 -4.63 -7.44 14.72
N LEU A 81 -5.11 -8.68 14.75
CA LEU A 81 -4.39 -9.85 14.28
C LEU A 81 -5.19 -10.58 13.21
N ASN A 82 -4.51 -11.12 12.20
CA ASN A 82 -5.08 -12.01 11.23
C ASN A 82 -5.37 -13.38 11.87
N VAL A 83 -6.65 -13.67 12.05
CA VAL A 83 -7.14 -14.94 12.60
C VAL A 83 -7.28 -16.04 11.55
N GLU A 84 -7.08 -15.70 10.28
CA GLU A 84 -7.18 -16.57 9.11
C GLU A 84 -5.87 -16.51 8.29
N PRO A 85 -4.73 -16.99 8.84
CA PRO A 85 -3.41 -16.84 8.21
C PRO A 85 -3.25 -17.63 6.90
N SER A 86 -4.14 -18.58 6.62
CA SER A 86 -4.17 -19.32 5.36
C SER A 86 -4.90 -18.59 4.23
N SER A 87 -5.56 -17.46 4.52
CA SER A 87 -6.19 -16.64 3.49
C SER A 87 -5.14 -15.96 2.61
N PRO A 88 -5.43 -15.76 1.31
CA PRO A 88 -4.52 -15.04 0.43
C PRO A 88 -4.33 -13.59 0.92
N PRO A 89 -3.16 -12.97 0.67
CA PRO A 89 -2.86 -11.59 1.09
C PRO A 89 -3.92 -10.56 0.67
N GLU A 90 -4.56 -10.75 -0.49
CA GLU A 90 -5.62 -9.88 -1.01
C GLU A 90 -6.91 -9.87 -0.17
N LYS A 91 -7.11 -10.89 0.68
CA LYS A 91 -8.32 -11.07 1.50
C LYS A 91 -8.01 -11.05 2.99
N VAL A 92 -6.84 -10.55 3.37
CA VAL A 92 -6.46 -10.50 4.77
C VAL A 92 -7.39 -9.57 5.54
N THR A 93 -7.80 -10.01 6.73
CA THR A 93 -8.61 -9.21 7.64
C THR A 93 -8.06 -9.33 9.05
N PHE A 94 -8.12 -8.26 9.81
CA PHE A 94 -7.52 -8.18 11.14
C PHE A 94 -8.61 -8.09 12.20
N ALA A 95 -8.71 -9.11 13.05
CA ALA A 95 -9.61 -9.10 14.20
C ALA A 95 -9.07 -8.13 15.24
N VAL A 96 -9.89 -7.15 15.65
CA VAL A 96 -9.47 -6.14 16.63
C VAL A 96 -9.22 -6.79 17.99
N ILE A 97 -8.08 -6.48 18.59
CA ILE A 97 -7.70 -6.95 19.92
C ILE A 97 -8.01 -5.84 20.93
N THR A 98 -9.15 -5.96 21.59
CA THR A 98 -9.73 -4.92 22.47
C THR A 98 -8.89 -4.61 23.72
N THR A 99 -7.86 -5.40 24.02
CA THR A 99 -6.96 -5.16 25.16
C THR A 99 -5.82 -4.20 24.85
N PHE A 100 -5.54 -3.91 23.57
CA PHE A 100 -4.45 -2.99 23.22
C PHE A 100 -4.81 -1.52 23.45
N SER A 101 -6.05 -1.13 23.14
CA SER A 101 -6.55 0.24 23.28
C SER A 101 -8.07 0.26 23.30
N TYR A 102 -8.65 1.40 23.66
CA TYR A 102 -10.05 1.65 23.41
C TYR A 102 -10.23 2.19 21.98
N PHE A 103 -11.13 1.57 21.22
CA PHE A 103 -11.33 1.85 19.80
C PHE A 103 -12.70 2.49 19.56
N GLU A 104 -12.68 3.68 18.96
CA GLU A 104 -13.84 4.35 18.36
C GLU A 104 -13.69 4.34 16.84
N PHE A 105 -14.82 4.44 16.14
CA PHE A 105 -14.88 4.37 14.68
C PHE A 105 -15.72 5.53 14.16
N ILE A 106 -15.15 6.41 13.34
CA ILE A 106 -15.90 7.49 12.68
C ILE A 106 -16.46 6.94 11.38
N PRO A 107 -17.80 6.81 11.21
CA PRO A 107 -18.38 6.33 9.96
C PRO A 107 -18.05 7.27 8.81
N LEU A 108 -17.66 6.71 7.66
CA LEU A 108 -17.29 7.44 6.46
C LEU A 108 -18.27 7.14 5.32
N HIS A 109 -18.90 8.18 4.77
CA HIS A 109 -19.80 8.03 3.62
C HIS A 109 -19.22 8.73 2.39
N ARG A 110 -19.12 8.00 1.27
CA ARG A 110 -18.70 8.61 0.00
C ARG A 110 -19.79 9.55 -0.48
N SER A 111 -19.47 10.81 -0.72
CA SER A 111 -20.37 11.76 -1.34
C SER A 111 -20.72 11.26 -2.75
N LYS A 112 -21.98 10.86 -2.97
CA LYS A 112 -22.45 10.60 -4.34
C LYS A 112 -22.46 11.93 -5.05
N SER A 113 -21.52 12.15 -5.97
CA SER A 113 -21.61 13.25 -6.92
C SER A 113 -23.01 13.26 -7.54
N GLN A 114 -23.68 14.40 -7.42
CA GLN A 114 -25.05 14.61 -7.81
C GLN A 114 -25.24 14.23 -9.29
N SER A 115 -26.02 13.18 -9.54
CA SER A 115 -26.70 13.00 -10.81
C SER A 115 -27.79 14.08 -10.89
N TYR A 116 -27.66 14.96 -11.89
CA TYR A 116 -28.62 15.97 -12.37
C TYR A 116 -29.03 17.11 -11.41
N ASN A 117 -28.50 18.30 -11.67
CA ASN A 117 -29.33 19.45 -12.06
C ASN A 117 -28.48 20.54 -12.73
N ASN A 118 -28.67 20.72 -14.03
CA ASN A 118 -28.37 21.98 -14.70
C ASN A 118 -29.28 23.05 -14.09
N ASN A 119 -28.73 23.96 -13.29
CA ASN A 119 -28.95 25.40 -13.39
C ASN A 119 -28.31 26.14 -12.21
N LEU A 120 -27.55 27.19 -12.57
CA LEU A 120 -27.13 28.35 -11.77
C LEU A 120 -25.84 28.22 -10.94
N LYS A 121 -24.75 28.66 -11.59
CA LYS A 121 -23.79 29.68 -11.12
C LYS A 121 -23.53 29.73 -9.60
N ASP A 122 -22.55 28.96 -9.14
CA ASP A 122 -21.39 29.55 -8.48
C ASP A 122 -20.19 28.59 -8.59
N GLY A 123 -19.03 29.13 -8.96
CA GLY A 123 -17.84 28.35 -9.26
C GLY A 123 -17.12 27.93 -7.99
N ASN A 124 -17.33 26.68 -7.56
CA ASN A 124 -16.41 25.92 -6.70
C ASN A 124 -16.87 24.44 -6.67
N LEU A 125 -16.71 23.73 -7.79
CA LEU A 125 -16.90 22.28 -7.81
C LEU A 125 -15.63 21.62 -7.28
N VAL A 126 -15.55 21.51 -5.96
CA VAL A 126 -14.47 20.82 -5.26
C VAL A 126 -14.73 19.32 -5.32
N THR A 127 -13.98 18.58 -6.12
CA THR A 127 -13.94 17.10 -6.08
C THR A 127 -13.09 16.66 -4.90
N THR A 128 -13.67 16.65 -3.72
CA THR A 128 -13.01 16.07 -2.56
C THR A 128 -13.30 14.58 -2.46
N ASN A 129 -12.25 13.80 -2.13
CA ASN A 129 -12.41 12.59 -1.32
C ASN A 129 -12.86 12.95 0.13
N ASP A 130 -13.81 13.89 0.28
CA ASP A 130 -14.39 14.23 1.57
C ASP A 130 -15.47 13.21 1.82
N PHE A 131 -15.08 12.17 2.54
CA PHE A 131 -16.06 11.39 3.26
C PHE A 131 -16.90 12.32 4.12
N ILE A 132 -18.22 12.17 4.05
CA ILE A 132 -19.12 12.75 5.03
C ILE A 132 -18.92 11.93 6.31
N GLU A 133 -18.41 12.58 7.34
CA GLU A 133 -18.11 11.98 8.64
C GLU A 133 -19.33 12.10 9.55
N ASP A 134 -19.70 10.99 10.21
CA ASP A 134 -20.68 10.99 11.30
C ASP A 134 -19.99 11.02 12.68
N GLY A 135 -20.79 11.07 13.75
CA GLY A 135 -20.29 10.92 15.11
C GLY A 135 -19.58 9.57 15.32
N PRO A 136 -18.47 9.53 16.08
CA PRO A 136 -17.77 8.28 16.36
C PRO A 136 -18.67 7.30 17.12
N VAL A 137 -18.60 6.05 16.70
CA VAL A 137 -19.31 4.93 17.32
C VAL A 137 -18.33 4.00 18.04
N PRO A 138 -18.74 3.34 19.12
CA PRO A 138 -17.90 2.33 19.78
C PRO A 138 -17.75 1.09 18.89
N LEU A 139 -16.71 0.29 19.15
CA LEU A 139 -16.43 -0.98 18.48
C LEU A 139 -17.64 -1.93 18.35
N SER A 140 -18.57 -1.91 19.31
CA SER A 140 -19.76 -2.76 19.31
C SER A 140 -20.87 -2.34 18.33
N GLN A 141 -20.79 -1.13 17.76
CA GLN A 141 -21.83 -0.55 16.89
C GLN A 141 -21.40 -0.48 15.42
N VAL A 142 -20.24 -1.02 15.08
CA VAL A 142 -19.76 -1.04 13.70
C VAL A 142 -20.59 -2.00 12.83
N LYS A 143 -20.72 -1.69 11.55
CA LYS A 143 -21.58 -2.41 10.59
C LYS A 143 -20.72 -3.06 9.50
N ILE A 144 -21.05 -4.29 9.13
CA ILE A 144 -20.37 -5.01 8.03
C ILE A 144 -20.53 -4.21 6.73
N GLY A 145 -19.44 -4.08 5.97
CA GLY A 145 -19.38 -3.36 4.69
C GLY A 145 -19.36 -1.83 4.80
N GLN A 146 -19.32 -1.28 6.01
CA GLN A 146 -19.17 0.17 6.23
C GLN A 146 -17.69 0.52 6.42
N GLU A 147 -17.28 1.61 5.76
CA GLU A 147 -15.96 2.23 5.92
C GLU A 147 -15.97 3.16 7.15
N TYR A 148 -14.88 3.11 7.92
CA TYR A 148 -14.67 3.91 9.13
C TYR A 148 -13.25 4.46 9.18
N GLU A 149 -13.06 5.61 9.81
CA GLU A 149 -11.76 6.04 10.30
C GLU A 149 -11.54 5.55 11.74
N LEU A 150 -10.36 4.98 11.99
CA LEU A 150 -10.00 4.46 13.31
C LEU A 150 -9.60 5.59 14.28
N VAL A 151 -10.16 5.55 15.49
CA VAL A 151 -9.87 6.48 16.58
C VAL A 151 -9.44 5.68 17.81
N LEU A 152 -8.31 6.07 18.40
CA LEU A 152 -7.66 5.34 19.48
C LEU A 152 -7.67 6.15 20.78
N THR A 153 -7.92 5.48 21.89
CA THR A 153 -7.52 5.94 23.22
C THR A 153 -6.58 4.91 23.84
N THR A 154 -5.35 5.32 24.15
CA THR A 154 -4.25 4.43 24.56
C THR A 154 -3.90 4.63 26.04
N PHE A 155 -3.29 3.61 26.65
CA PHE A 155 -2.76 3.70 28.02
C PHE A 155 -1.59 4.68 28.14
N THR A 156 -0.97 5.06 27.02
CA THR A 156 0.16 5.99 26.93
C THR A 156 -0.26 7.46 26.83
N GLY A 157 -1.56 7.76 26.91
CA GLY A 157 -2.07 9.13 27.01
C GLY A 157 -2.51 9.76 25.70
N LEU A 158 -2.69 8.98 24.63
CA LEU A 158 -3.43 9.43 23.46
C LEU A 158 -4.93 9.30 23.74
N TYR A 159 -5.68 10.40 23.63
CA TYR A 159 -7.13 10.43 23.88
C TYR A 159 -7.87 10.78 22.60
N ARG A 160 -8.75 9.87 22.15
CA ARG A 160 -9.54 10.02 20.91
C ARG A 160 -8.68 10.45 19.73
N TYR A 161 -7.48 9.88 19.64
CA TYR A 161 -6.51 10.16 18.60
C TYR A 161 -6.98 9.55 17.28
N ARG A 162 -7.16 10.40 16.27
CA ARG A 162 -7.53 10.01 14.92
C ARG A 162 -6.32 9.41 14.20
N LEU A 163 -6.31 8.09 14.02
CA LEU A 163 -5.22 7.37 13.37
C LEU A 163 -5.13 7.69 11.87
N ARG A 164 -6.25 8.14 11.29
CA ARG A 164 -6.45 8.41 9.86
C ARG A 164 -6.48 7.17 8.97
N ASP A 165 -6.32 5.99 9.52
CA ASP A 165 -6.52 4.75 8.77
C ASP A 165 -8.00 4.55 8.48
N VAL A 166 -8.32 4.30 7.21
CA VAL A 166 -9.64 3.89 6.73
C VAL A 166 -9.69 2.38 6.72
N VAL A 167 -10.70 1.84 7.37
CA VAL A 167 -10.94 0.41 7.47
C VAL A 167 -12.38 0.09 7.10
N GLU A 168 -12.59 -1.03 6.42
CA GLU A 168 -13.92 -1.59 6.18
C GLU A 168 -14.14 -2.76 7.15
N VAL A 169 -15.33 -2.86 7.73
CA VAL A 169 -15.68 -4.04 8.54
C VAL A 169 -16.04 -5.19 7.60
N ALA A 170 -15.12 -6.13 7.44
CA ALA A 170 -15.32 -7.32 6.59
C ALA A 170 -16.21 -8.39 7.24
N GLY A 171 -16.35 -8.36 8.57
CA GLY A 171 -17.14 -9.33 9.32
C GLY A 171 -16.79 -9.32 10.80
N PHE A 172 -17.06 -10.43 11.49
CA PHE A 172 -16.77 -10.58 12.92
C PHE A 172 -16.07 -11.90 13.20
N HIS A 173 -15.03 -11.86 14.04
CA HIS A 173 -14.49 -13.06 14.69
C HIS A 173 -15.13 -13.15 16.08
N LYS A 174 -16.09 -14.07 16.25
CA LYS A 174 -16.97 -14.11 17.43
C LYS A 174 -17.72 -12.77 17.58
N LYS A 175 -17.32 -11.93 18.54
CA LYS A 175 -17.93 -10.62 18.82
C LYS A 175 -17.05 -9.44 18.43
N THR A 176 -15.78 -9.65 18.07
CA THR A 176 -14.87 -8.56 17.67
C THR A 176 -14.90 -8.38 16.15
N PRO A 177 -14.94 -7.15 15.61
CA PRO A 177 -14.94 -6.93 14.18
C PRO A 177 -13.61 -7.36 13.55
N LYS A 178 -13.70 -7.88 12.32
CA LYS A 178 -12.56 -8.08 11.42
C LYS A 178 -12.49 -6.88 10.48
N LEU A 179 -11.35 -6.22 10.46
CA LEU A 179 -11.09 -5.03 9.66
C LEU A 179 -10.33 -5.40 8.40
N ASN A 180 -10.80 -4.93 7.25
CA ASN A 180 -10.02 -4.84 6.03
C ASN A 180 -9.39 -3.45 5.98
N PHE A 181 -8.07 -3.37 5.85
CA PHE A 181 -7.36 -2.09 5.75
C PHE A 181 -7.51 -1.55 4.33
N ILE A 182 -8.03 -0.33 4.19
CA ILE A 182 -8.30 0.28 2.88
C ILE A 182 -7.18 1.22 2.48
N CYS A 183 -6.91 2.24 3.30
CA CYS A 183 -5.83 3.21 3.06
C CYS A 183 -5.62 4.10 4.29
N ARG A 184 -4.57 4.93 4.28
CA ARG A 184 -4.38 5.99 5.28
C ARG A 184 -4.71 7.36 4.71
N ARG A 185 -5.68 8.07 5.32
CA ARG A 185 -6.14 9.40 4.88
C ARG A 185 -5.02 10.43 4.99
N LYS A 186 -5.07 11.40 4.07
CA LYS A 186 -4.20 12.60 4.03
C LYS A 186 -2.72 12.32 3.73
N LEU A 187 -2.36 11.13 3.25
CA LEU A 187 -1.18 10.93 2.40
C LEU A 187 -1.53 11.41 0.98
N ILE A 188 -1.68 12.73 0.85
CA ILE A 188 -2.06 13.36 -0.41
C ILE A 188 -0.84 14.11 -0.93
N LEU A 189 -0.39 13.75 -2.12
CA LEU A 189 0.51 14.60 -2.90
C LEU A 189 -0.35 15.68 -3.54
N THR A 190 -0.13 16.93 -3.17
CA THR A 190 -0.87 18.09 -3.68
C THR A 190 0.13 19.08 -4.25
N VAL A 191 -0.03 19.47 -5.51
CA VAL A 191 0.78 20.53 -6.12
C VAL A 191 0.00 21.84 -6.20
N ASN A 192 -1.29 21.78 -6.53
CA ASN A 192 -2.21 22.92 -6.50
C ASN A 192 -3.59 22.53 -5.94
N ILE A 193 -4.58 22.29 -6.80
CA ILE A 193 -5.97 21.93 -6.43
C ILE A 193 -6.16 20.40 -6.46
N ASP A 194 -5.25 19.70 -7.13
CA ASP A 194 -5.22 18.26 -7.33
C ASP A 194 -4.86 17.50 -6.04
N LYS A 195 -5.68 16.51 -5.69
CA LYS A 195 -5.48 15.69 -4.49
C LYS A 195 -5.26 14.23 -4.87
N ASN A 196 -4.00 13.87 -5.08
CA ASN A 196 -3.64 12.49 -5.39
C ASN A 196 -3.35 11.67 -4.14
N THR A 197 -4.10 10.59 -3.94
CA THR A 197 -3.83 9.59 -2.89
C THR A 197 -2.65 8.70 -3.27
N GLU A 198 -2.07 8.02 -2.30
CA GLU A 198 -1.06 6.97 -2.54
C GLU A 198 -1.56 5.91 -3.54
N GLN A 199 -2.81 5.47 -3.41
CA GLN A 199 -3.44 4.55 -4.35
C GLN A 199 -3.53 5.10 -5.79
N ASN A 200 -3.83 6.39 -5.96
CA ASN A 200 -3.86 7.02 -7.29
C ASN A 200 -2.46 7.02 -7.91
N LEU A 201 -1.45 7.39 -7.14
CA LEU A 201 -0.06 7.38 -7.60
C LEU A 201 0.39 5.97 -7.97
N GLN A 202 0.03 4.98 -7.15
CA GLN A 202 0.33 3.58 -7.41
C GLN A 202 -0.24 3.12 -8.76
N LEU A 203 -1.51 3.45 -9.04
CA LEU A 203 -2.17 3.11 -10.29
C LEU A 203 -1.53 3.80 -11.50
N VAL A 204 -1.16 5.08 -11.34
CA VAL A 204 -0.48 5.87 -12.37
C VAL A 204 0.86 5.25 -12.73
N VAL A 205 1.67 4.92 -11.71
CA VAL A 205 2.97 4.28 -11.90
C VAL A 205 2.83 2.89 -12.50
N GLU A 206 1.85 2.11 -12.06
CA GLU A 206 1.57 0.79 -12.65
C GLU A 206 1.29 0.89 -14.15
N LYS A 207 0.41 1.81 -14.58
CA LYS A 207 0.14 2.03 -16.01
C LYS A 207 1.37 2.48 -16.79
N GLY A 208 2.16 3.42 -16.26
CA GLY A 208 3.40 3.86 -16.89
C GLY A 208 4.40 2.70 -17.04
N SER A 209 4.56 1.89 -15.99
CA SER A 209 5.51 0.76 -15.97
C SER A 209 5.16 -0.37 -16.94
N GLN A 210 3.91 -0.47 -17.41
CA GLN A 210 3.53 -1.41 -18.47
C GLN A 210 4.19 -1.09 -19.82
N ILE A 211 4.59 0.17 -20.04
CA ILE A 211 5.36 0.55 -21.23
C ILE A 211 6.83 0.15 -21.04
N LEU A 212 7.36 0.38 -19.83
CA LEU A 212 8.72 0.01 -19.44
C LEU A 212 8.99 -1.49 -19.56
N SER A 213 8.02 -2.33 -19.17
CA SER A 213 8.15 -3.79 -19.26
C SER A 213 8.30 -4.30 -20.70
N LYS A 214 7.86 -3.54 -21.71
CA LYS A 214 8.03 -3.88 -23.13
C LYS A 214 9.47 -3.67 -23.62
N SER A 215 10.26 -2.83 -22.93
CA SER A 215 11.65 -2.51 -23.29
C SER A 215 12.70 -3.31 -22.50
N ARG A 216 12.33 -4.48 -21.93
CA ARG A 216 13.21 -5.33 -21.08
C ARG A 216 13.78 -4.62 -19.84
N ALA A 217 13.14 -3.54 -19.39
CA ALA A 217 13.48 -2.86 -18.16
C ALA A 217 12.38 -3.09 -17.12
N GLU A 218 12.77 -3.11 -15.86
CA GLU A 218 11.87 -3.40 -14.75
C GLU A 218 11.88 -2.24 -13.75
N LEU A 219 10.70 -1.79 -13.35
CA LEU A 219 10.56 -0.87 -12.23
C LEU A 219 10.80 -1.64 -10.93
N VAL A 220 11.86 -1.27 -10.20
CA VAL A 220 12.23 -1.86 -8.92
C VAL A 220 11.36 -1.28 -7.81
N ASP A 221 11.40 0.04 -7.68
CA ASP A 221 10.67 0.83 -6.69
C ASP A 221 10.45 2.26 -7.23
N PHE A 222 9.60 3.04 -6.57
CA PHE A 222 9.39 4.43 -6.88
C PHE A 222 9.10 5.27 -5.64
N THR A 223 9.41 6.56 -5.73
CA THR A 223 8.96 7.55 -4.75
C THR A 223 8.51 8.82 -5.48
N SER A 224 7.91 9.76 -4.77
CA SER A 224 7.40 10.96 -5.40
C SER A 224 7.48 12.18 -4.49
N HIS A 225 7.48 13.33 -5.13
CA HIS A 225 7.54 14.63 -4.49
C HIS A 225 6.73 15.65 -5.30
N ALA A 226 5.99 16.51 -4.59
CA ALA A 226 5.34 17.66 -5.18
C ALA A 226 6.31 18.86 -5.22
N ASN A 227 6.86 19.17 -6.39
CA ASN A 227 7.78 20.29 -6.57
C ASN A 227 7.01 21.58 -6.86
N VAL A 228 6.82 22.41 -5.82
CA VAL A 228 6.14 23.71 -5.90
C VAL A 228 7.11 24.90 -6.04
N ALA A 229 8.42 24.64 -6.12
CA ALA A 229 9.43 25.70 -6.20
C ALA A 229 9.48 26.39 -7.57
N LYS A 230 9.11 25.66 -8.64
CA LYS A 230 8.95 26.21 -9.99
C LYS A 230 7.46 26.49 -10.26
N ARG A 231 7.16 27.51 -11.08
CA ARG A 231 5.78 27.80 -11.50
C ARG A 231 5.62 27.50 -13.01
N PRO A 232 4.66 26.65 -13.39
CA PRO A 232 3.71 25.95 -12.52
C PRO A 232 4.40 24.76 -11.80
N GLY A 233 4.02 24.49 -10.54
CA GLY A 233 4.63 23.40 -9.75
C GLY A 233 4.25 22.05 -10.33
N HIS A 234 5.01 20.97 -10.20
CA HIS A 234 4.70 19.68 -10.85
C HIS A 234 5.00 18.51 -9.91
N TYR A 235 4.43 17.34 -10.20
CA TYR A 235 4.88 16.11 -9.55
C TYR A 235 6.20 15.65 -10.16
N VAL A 236 7.09 15.20 -9.30
CA VAL A 236 8.31 14.49 -9.66
C VAL A 236 8.14 13.09 -9.12
N ILE A 237 8.25 12.10 -10.00
CA ILE A 237 8.20 10.68 -9.65
C ILE A 237 9.57 10.10 -9.94
N TYR A 238 10.25 9.64 -8.90
CA TYR A 238 11.55 9.00 -9.00
C TYR A 238 11.36 7.51 -9.17
N TRP A 239 11.92 6.94 -10.23
CA TRP A 239 11.88 5.50 -10.50
C TRP A 239 13.26 4.89 -10.31
N GLU A 240 13.33 3.82 -9.52
CA GLU A 240 14.48 2.91 -9.51
C GLU A 240 14.24 1.86 -10.60
N ILE A 241 15.06 1.87 -11.65
CA ILE A 241 14.87 0.98 -12.81
C ILE A 241 16.05 0.02 -12.90
N LYS A 242 15.74 -1.26 -13.11
CA LYS A 242 16.72 -2.29 -13.46
C LYS A 242 16.76 -2.45 -14.98
N GLY A 243 17.91 -2.17 -15.58
CA GLY A 243 18.17 -2.24 -17.01
C GLY A 243 18.35 -0.87 -17.67
N ASP A 244 18.83 -0.86 -18.90
CA ASP A 244 19.04 0.37 -19.68
C ASP A 244 17.78 0.73 -20.46
N VAL A 245 17.36 2.00 -20.36
CA VAL A 245 16.14 2.52 -20.99
C VAL A 245 16.47 3.76 -21.79
N GLU A 246 15.99 3.81 -23.04
CA GLU A 246 16.10 5.01 -23.85
C GLU A 246 15.21 6.13 -23.30
N GLU A 247 15.72 7.36 -23.32
CA GLU A 247 14.99 8.55 -22.85
C GLU A 247 13.62 8.72 -23.52
N LYS A 248 13.49 8.29 -24.79
CA LYS A 248 12.22 8.29 -25.51
C LYS A 248 11.15 7.42 -24.86
N VAL A 249 11.54 6.25 -24.34
CA VAL A 249 10.63 5.32 -23.65
C VAL A 249 10.22 5.91 -22.30
N LEU A 250 11.15 6.52 -21.57
CA LEU A 250 10.83 7.26 -20.34
C LEU A 250 9.83 8.40 -20.62
N GLY A 251 10.01 9.15 -21.72
CA GLY A 251 9.06 10.16 -22.15
C GLY A 251 7.68 9.62 -22.56
N GLU A 252 7.58 8.36 -23.00
CA GLU A 252 6.30 7.67 -23.21
C GLU A 252 5.66 7.25 -21.88
N CYS A 253 6.44 6.71 -20.95
CA CYS A 253 5.99 6.39 -19.59
C CYS A 253 5.45 7.64 -18.87
N CYS A 254 6.16 8.78 -18.97
CA CYS A 254 5.70 10.08 -18.45
C CYS A 254 4.32 10.46 -18.99
N ARG A 255 4.14 10.39 -20.32
CA ARG A 255 2.88 10.78 -20.95
C ARG A 255 1.71 9.88 -20.55
N GLU A 256 1.96 8.58 -20.38
CA GLU A 256 0.95 7.64 -19.90
C GLU A 256 0.60 7.89 -18.43
N MET A 257 1.59 8.23 -17.60
CA MET A 257 1.37 8.62 -16.22
C MET A 257 0.54 9.90 -16.13
N ASP A 258 0.88 10.92 -16.92
CA ASP A 258 0.13 12.18 -17.02
C ASP A 258 -1.32 11.97 -17.41
N ALA A 259 -1.56 11.16 -18.43
CA ALA A 259 -2.90 10.83 -18.90
C ALA A 259 -3.71 10.02 -17.87
N SER A 260 -3.03 9.35 -16.94
CA SER A 260 -3.64 8.46 -15.95
C SER A 260 -4.07 9.15 -14.67
N PHE A 261 -3.65 10.40 -14.43
CA PHE A 261 -4.14 11.20 -13.32
C PHE A 261 -5.61 11.60 -13.57
N VAL A 262 -6.50 11.14 -12.69
CA VAL A 262 -7.97 11.23 -12.86
C VAL A 262 -8.55 12.55 -12.31
N ASP A 263 -7.77 13.34 -11.59
CA ASP A 263 -8.25 14.59 -10.98
C ASP A 263 -8.36 15.73 -12.00
N HIS A 264 -9.54 16.37 -12.11
CA HIS A 264 -9.78 17.53 -12.96
C HIS A 264 -8.84 18.72 -12.65
N GLY A 265 -8.29 18.81 -11.43
CA GLY A 265 -7.29 19.82 -11.04
C GLY A 265 -5.92 19.60 -11.68
N TYR A 266 -5.58 18.36 -12.06
CA TYR A 266 -4.30 18.03 -12.70
C TYR A 266 -4.31 18.38 -14.20
N VAL A 267 -5.43 18.08 -14.87
CA VAL A 267 -5.64 18.29 -16.31
C VAL A 267 -5.60 19.77 -16.72
N LEU A 268 -5.81 20.70 -15.77
CA LEU A 268 -5.89 22.12 -16.07
C LEU A 268 -4.54 22.86 -16.09
N VAL A 269 -3.42 22.30 -15.59
CA VAL A 269 -2.19 23.12 -15.42
C VAL A 269 -0.84 22.42 -15.66
N LEU A 270 -0.68 21.09 -15.73
CA LEU A 270 0.67 20.50 -15.55
C LEU A 270 1.09 19.30 -16.40
N TYR A 271 2.41 19.22 -16.61
CA TYR A 271 3.17 18.12 -17.22
C TYR A 271 3.95 17.41 -16.10
N CYS A 272 4.01 16.07 -16.07
CA CYS A 272 5.01 15.35 -15.27
C CYS A 272 6.33 15.30 -16.03
N THR A 273 7.42 15.43 -15.27
CA THR A 273 8.79 15.23 -15.77
C THR A 273 9.42 14.16 -14.89
N LEU A 274 9.91 13.09 -15.53
CA LEU A 274 10.81 12.11 -14.92
C LEU A 274 12.18 12.75 -14.66
#